data_AF-A0A1B6YI59-F1
#
_entry.id   AF-A0A1B6YI59-F1
#
_cell.length_a   1.000
_cell.length_b   1.000
_cell.length_c   1.000
_cell.angle_alpha   90.00
_cell.angle_beta   90.00
_cell.angle_gamma   90.00
#
_symmetry.space_group_name_H-M   'P 1'
#
loop_
_entity.id
_entity.type
_entity.pdbx_description
1 polymer ?
#
loop_
_entity_poly.entity_id
_entity_poly.type
_entity_poly.pdbx_seq_one_letter_code
_entity_poly.pdbx_strand_id
1 'polypeptide(L)' 'MRQELGVSERRACRALGQNRSTQRKVQQGRADEERLTEDIIELADQYVGL' A
#
# COMPACT_ATOMS: atom_id res chain seq x y z
N MET A 1 -11.20 11.53 -13.04
CA MET A 1 -10.62 10.75 -11.93
C MET A 1 -11.18 9.34 -12.06
N ARG A 2 -10.34 8.38 -12.43
CA ARG A 2 -10.76 7.04 -12.89
C ARG A 2 -11.60 6.34 -11.82
N GLN A 3 -12.83 5.99 -12.17
CA GLN A 3 -13.69 5.10 -11.37
C GLN A 3 -13.34 3.66 -11.74
N GLU A 4 -12.21 3.15 -11.24
CA GLU A 4 -11.92 1.71 -11.34
C GLU A 4 -12.70 0.92 -10.27
N LEU A 5 -13.09 1.58 -9.17
CA LEU A 5 -13.72 0.95 -8.00
C LEU A 5 -15.23 1.25 -7.86
N GLY A 6 -15.89 1.83 -8.87
CA GLY A 6 -17.32 2.20 -8.81
C GLY A 6 -17.69 3.28 -7.79
N VAL A 7 -16.70 3.85 -7.08
CA VAL A 7 -16.87 4.93 -6.12
C VAL A 7 -15.94 6.09 -6.46
N SER A 8 -16.37 7.31 -6.14
CA SER A 8 -15.48 8.45 -6.26
C SER A 8 -14.39 8.38 -5.20
N GLU A 9 -13.17 8.77 -5.56
CA GLU A 9 -12.04 8.88 -4.63
C GLU A 9 -12.37 9.69 -3.37
N ARG A 10 -13.17 10.77 -3.51
CA ARG A 10 -13.66 11.54 -2.35
C ARG A 10 -14.43 10.69 -1.35
N ARG A 11 -15.30 9.79 -1.83
CA ARG A 11 -16.09 8.89 -0.98
C ARG A 11 -15.18 7.86 -0.32
N ALA A 12 -14.24 7.29 -1.07
CA ALA A 12 -13.27 6.34 -0.54
C ALA A 12 -12.39 6.96 0.57
N CYS A 13 -11.77 8.12 0.32
CA CYS A 13 -10.94 8.80 1.31
C CYS A 13 -11.71 9.18 2.57
N ARG A 14 -12.97 9.64 2.43
CA ARG A 14 -13.83 9.93 3.59
C ARG A 14 -14.12 8.67 4.41
N ALA A 15 -14.41 7.54 3.77
CA ALA A 15 -14.67 6.29 4.47
C ALA A 15 -13.44 5.78 5.23
N LEU A 16 -12.24 5.98 4.67
CA LEU A 16 -10.97 5.63 5.29
C LEU A 16 -10.49 6.64 6.35
N GLY A 17 -11.16 7.78 6.52
CA GLY A 17 -10.69 8.88 7.38
C GLY A 17 -9.40 9.55 6.90
N GLN A 18 -9.01 9.32 5.64
CA GLN A 18 -7.75 9.79 5.07
C GLN A 18 -7.94 11.11 4.33
N ASN A 19 -6.92 11.98 4.38
CA ASN A 19 -6.90 13.17 3.55
C ASN A 19 -6.72 12.77 2.07
N ARG A 20 -7.58 13.28 1.19
CA ARG A 20 -7.50 13.03 -0.25
C ARG A 20 -6.14 13.39 -0.86
N SER A 21 -5.42 14.37 -0.31
CA SER A 21 -4.08 14.73 -0.78
C SER A 21 -3.07 13.60 -0.62
N THR A 22 -3.23 12.72 0.38
CA THR A 22 -2.41 11.52 0.55
C THR A 22 -2.61 10.56 -0.60
N GLN A 23 -3.86 10.33 -1.03
CA GLN A 23 -4.18 9.47 -2.18
C GLN A 23 -3.68 10.05 -3.52
N ARG A 24 -3.61 11.38 -3.63
CA ARG A 24 -3.15 12.06 -4.86
C ARG A 24 -1.63 12.04 -5.02
N LYS A 25 -0.87 11.83 -3.95
CA LYS A 25 0.58 11.69 -4.03
C LYS A 25 0.88 10.26 -4.42
N VAL A 26 1.68 10.07 -5.46
CA VAL A 26 2.27 8.75 -5.74
C VAL A 26 3.15 8.42 -4.55
N GLN A 27 2.84 7.32 -3.87
CA GLN A 27 3.69 6.82 -2.81
C GLN A 27 5.01 6.38 -3.45
N GLN A 28 6.11 7.00 -3.04
CA GLN A 28 7.43 6.53 -3.40
C GLN A 28 7.85 5.55 -2.30
N GLY A 29 7.95 4.29 -2.70
CA GLY A 29 8.55 3.25 -1.87
C GLY A 29 9.97 3.61 -1.46
N ARG A 30 10.47 2.97 -0.42
CA ARG A 30 11.89 3.12 -0.07
C ARG A 30 12.74 2.38 -1.10
N ALA A 31 13.93 2.88 -1.38
CA ALA A 31 14.84 2.25 -2.35
C ALA A 31 15.21 0.81 -1.96
N ASP A 32 15.12 0.46 -0.67
CA ASP A 32 15.42 -0.86 -0.12
C ASP A 32 14.18 -1.73 0.15
N GLU A 33 12.99 -1.32 -0.31
CA GLU A 33 11.72 -2.02 -0.03
C GLU A 33 11.68 -3.44 -0.62
N GLU A 34 12.25 -3.64 -1.81
CA GLU A 34 12.34 -4.94 -2.45
C GLU A 34 13.20 -5.91 -1.61
N ARG A 35 14.40 -5.48 -1.23
CA ARG A 35 15.29 -6.26 -0.36
C ARG A 35 14.65 -6.53 1.01
N LEU A 36 13.99 -5.53 1.60
CA LEU A 36 13.29 -5.71 2.87
C LEU A 36 12.17 -6.76 2.76
N THR A 37 11.50 -6.83 1.61
CA THR A 37 10.46 -7.84 1.36
C THR A 37 11.08 -9.25 1.28
N GLU A 38 12.20 -9.40 0.58
CA GLU A 38 12.95 -10.66 0.52
C GLU A 38 13.39 -11.11 1.92
N ASP A 39 13.96 -10.21 2.72
CA ASP A 39 14.40 -10.49 4.09
C ASP A 39 13.23 -10.95 4.98
N ILE A 40 12.05 -10.33 4.83
CA ILE A 40 10.84 -10.71 5.58
C ILE A 40 10.34 -12.10 5.17
N ILE A 41 10.38 -12.43 3.88
CA ILE A 41 9.97 -13.75 3.38
C ILE A 41 10.92 -14.82 3.91
N GLU A 42 12.23 -14.61 3.83
CA GLU A 42 13.23 -15.54 4.36
C GLU A 42 13.02 -15.75 5.88
N LEU A 43 12.79 -14.66 6.62
CA LEU A 43 12.50 -14.76 8.05
C LEU A 43 11.23 -15.55 8.33
N ALA A 44 10.18 -15.35 7.54
CA ALA A 44 8.92 -16.06 7.73
C ALA A 44 9.05 -17.57 7.42
N ASP A 45 9.81 -17.93 6.39
CA ASP A 45 10.10 -19.33 6.04
C ASP A 45 10.82 -20.06 7.20
N GLN A 46 11.82 -19.41 7.80
CA GLN A 46 12.59 -19.99 8.91
C GLN A 46 11.74 -20.35 10.15
N TYR A 47 10.63 -19.63 10.39
CA TYR A 47 9.83 -19.80 11.61
C TYR A 47 8.44 -20.40 11.39
N VAL A 48 7.87 -20.24 10.20
CA VAL A 48 6.46 -20.58 9.92
C VAL A 48 6.31 -21.54 8.72
N GLY A 49 7.37 -21.76 7.92
CA GLY A 49 7.35 -22.66 6.76
C GLY A 49 6.28 -22.26 5.74
N LEU A 50 6.48 -21.12 5.08
CA LEU A 50 5.56 -20.56 4.08
C LEU A 50 5.81 -21.12 2.68
#